data_AF-A0A7S0W157-F1
#
_entry.id   AF-A0A7S0W157-F1
#
_cell.length_a   1.000
_cell.length_b   1.000
_cell.length_c   1.000
_cell.angle_alpha   90.00
_cell.angle_beta   90.00
_cell.angle_gamma   90.00
#
_symmetry.space_group_name_H-M   'P 1'
#
loop_
_entity.id
_entity.type
_entity.pdbx_description
1 polymer ?
#
loop_
_entity_poly.entity_id
_entity_poly.type
_entity_poly.pdbx_seq_one_letter_code
_entity_poly.pdbx_strand_id
1 'polypeptide(L)'
;VVEEVGTCRRRMAECANSSQGTDAWFLVQDRKKRPDLNITWVLHLPLEVVYGSVELVAPLASRRQGGVTGEYLAKISTKEVGSWVLEFIVDGVQLRNSPFVLRVTPAVCDSEQRRTPDKNGTCVCDNDHFELFGLCIGN
;
A
#
# COMPACT_ATOMS: atom_id res chain seq x y z
N VAL A 1 11.36 -20.10 4.31
CA VAL A 1 10.85 -18.97 5.13
C VAL A 1 9.93 -18.18 4.19
N VAL A 2 8.97 -17.36 4.64
CA VAL A 2 8.39 -16.39 3.69
C VAL A 2 9.50 -15.40 3.43
N GLU A 3 10.06 -15.40 2.23
CA GLU A 3 11.44 -14.93 2.06
C GLU A 3 11.50 -13.43 1.84
N GLU A 4 10.51 -12.87 1.14
CA GLU A 4 10.57 -11.50 0.71
C GLU A 4 9.21 -10.96 0.26
N VAL A 5 9.15 -9.64 0.24
CA VAL A 5 8.17 -8.86 -0.51
C VAL A 5 8.90 -8.53 -1.80
N GLY A 6 8.42 -9.03 -2.94
CA GLY A 6 9.15 -9.02 -4.21
C GLY A 6 9.64 -7.64 -4.66
N THR A 7 8.94 -6.58 -4.25
CA THR A 7 9.30 -5.18 -4.51
C THR A 7 10.30 -4.59 -3.52
N CYS A 8 10.52 -5.22 -2.35
CA CYS A 8 11.36 -4.71 -1.27
C CYS A 8 12.44 -5.70 -0.79
N ARG A 9 13.70 -5.44 -1.11
CA ARG A 9 14.83 -6.31 -0.69
C ARG A 9 15.57 -5.87 0.57
N ARG A 10 15.28 -4.69 1.12
CA ARG A 10 16.00 -4.13 2.28
C ARG A 10 15.03 -3.58 3.32
N ARG A 11 15.37 -3.73 4.61
CA ARG A 11 14.65 -3.08 5.71
C ARG A 11 14.75 -1.55 5.56
N MET A 12 13.67 -0.86 5.90
CA MET A 12 13.55 0.60 5.84
C MET A 12 13.80 1.20 4.45
N ALA A 13 13.72 0.40 3.38
CA ALA A 13 13.75 0.93 2.03
C ALA A 13 12.39 1.50 1.64
N GLU A 14 12.41 2.62 0.92
CA GLU A 14 11.26 3.07 0.13
C GLU A 14 11.13 2.13 -1.06
N CYS A 15 10.05 1.33 -1.10
CA CYS A 15 9.86 0.36 -2.18
C CYS A 15 8.54 0.49 -2.92
N ALA A 16 7.66 1.35 -2.44
CA ALA A 16 6.36 1.57 -3.05
C ALA A 16 6.03 3.04 -2.94
N ASN A 17 5.62 3.58 -4.08
CA ASN A 17 5.11 4.92 -4.20
C ASN A 17 3.66 4.80 -4.68
N SER A 18 2.73 5.40 -3.94
CA SER A 18 1.34 5.51 -4.35
C SER A 18 0.90 6.96 -4.36
N SER A 19 -0.12 7.24 -5.15
CA SER A 19 -0.85 8.49 -5.07
C SER A 19 -1.87 8.42 -3.94
N GLN A 20 -2.15 9.55 -3.31
CA GLN A 20 -3.22 9.69 -2.33
C GLN A 20 -4.52 9.07 -2.83
N GLY A 21 -5.15 8.22 -2.02
CA GLY A 21 -6.41 7.55 -2.38
C GLY A 21 -6.28 6.42 -3.41
N THR A 22 -5.06 6.08 -3.84
CA THR A 22 -4.79 4.94 -4.72
C THR A 22 -4.15 3.79 -3.95
N ASP A 23 -4.33 2.58 -4.47
CA ASP A 23 -3.82 1.37 -3.84
C ASP A 23 -2.33 1.15 -4.15
N ALA A 24 -1.54 0.93 -3.10
CA ALA A 24 -0.21 0.35 -3.19
C ALA A 24 -0.32 -1.19 -3.14
N TRP A 25 0.35 -1.84 -4.07
CA TRP A 25 0.33 -3.30 -4.21
C TRP A 25 1.68 -3.90 -3.84
N PHE A 26 1.66 -4.91 -2.97
CA PHE A 26 2.86 -5.63 -2.55
C PHE A 26 2.69 -7.13 -2.79
N LEU A 27 3.63 -7.70 -3.54
CA LEU A 27 3.73 -9.13 -3.76
C LEU A 27 4.55 -9.76 -2.64
N VAL A 28 3.97 -10.68 -1.88
CA VAL A 28 4.67 -11.47 -0.86
C VAL A 28 4.86 -12.88 -1.39
N GLN A 29 6.11 -13.37 -1.37
CA GLN A 29 6.42 -14.71 -1.89
C GLN A 29 6.73 -15.67 -0.74
N ASP A 30 5.95 -16.76 -0.65
CA ASP A 30 6.28 -17.90 0.21
C ASP A 30 6.85 -19.06 -0.61
N ARG A 31 8.13 -19.37 -0.38
CA ARG A 31 8.82 -20.52 -0.97
C ARG A 31 8.77 -21.76 -0.07
N LYS A 32 8.22 -21.66 1.14
CA LYS A 32 8.08 -22.78 2.07
C LYS A 32 6.64 -23.26 2.10
N LYS A 33 6.45 -24.55 1.90
CA LYS A 33 5.13 -25.16 1.97
C LYS A 33 4.61 -25.22 3.40
N ARG A 34 3.43 -24.65 3.66
CA ARG A 34 2.80 -24.60 4.99
C ARG A 34 1.27 -24.81 4.90
N PRO A 35 0.64 -25.52 5.86
CA PRO A 35 -0.79 -25.80 5.81
C PRO A 35 -1.66 -24.56 5.98
N ASP A 36 -1.35 -23.72 6.98
CA ASP A 36 -2.15 -22.54 7.36
C ASP A 36 -1.23 -21.32 7.49
N LEU A 37 -1.09 -20.53 6.43
CA LEU A 37 -0.25 -19.35 6.44
C LEU A 37 -1.11 -18.11 6.73
N ASN A 38 -0.84 -17.44 7.85
CA ASN A 38 -1.47 -16.16 8.16
C ASN A 38 -0.49 -15.01 7.89
N ILE A 39 -0.74 -14.24 6.83
CA ILE A 39 0.04 -13.05 6.51
C ILE A 39 -0.83 -11.82 6.74
N THR A 40 -0.36 -10.95 7.63
CA THR A 40 -0.96 -9.65 7.92
C THR A 40 0.03 -8.53 7.67
N TRP A 41 -0.48 -7.31 7.62
CA TRP A 41 0.33 -6.11 7.53
C TRP A 41 -0.17 -5.03 8.49
N VAL A 42 0.75 -4.13 8.87
CA VAL A 42 0.52 -3.02 9.79
C VAL A 42 1.11 -1.75 9.17
N LEU A 43 0.28 -0.73 9.00
CA LEU A 43 0.68 0.59 8.50
C LEU A 43 0.59 1.60 9.65
N HIS A 44 1.71 2.28 9.92
CA HIS A 44 1.80 3.30 10.97
C HIS A 44 1.60 4.69 10.36
N LEU A 45 0.44 5.29 10.61
CA LEU A 45 0.09 6.66 10.25
C LEU A 45 0.30 7.60 11.45
N PRO A 46 0.29 8.93 11.27
CA PRO A 46 0.54 9.87 12.37
C PRO A 46 -0.47 9.78 13.52
N LEU A 47 -1.73 9.48 13.20
CA LEU A 47 -2.85 9.53 14.14
C LEU A 47 -3.47 8.16 14.43
N GLU A 48 -3.10 7.14 13.66
CA GLU A 48 -3.69 5.80 13.78
C GLU A 48 -2.74 4.71 13.25
N VAL A 49 -3.06 3.47 13.61
CA VAL A 49 -2.40 2.27 13.07
C VAL A 49 -3.45 1.45 12.33
N VAL A 50 -3.18 1.17 11.05
CA VAL A 50 -4.10 0.46 10.16
C VAL A 50 -3.58 -0.96 9.96
N TYR A 51 -4.50 -1.92 9.99
CA TYR A 51 -4.19 -3.35 9.85
C TYR A 51 -4.91 -3.93 8.63
N GLY A 52 -4.31 -4.95 8.04
CA GLY A 52 -5.02 -5.77 7.07
C GLY A 52 -4.35 -7.12 6.83
N SER A 53 -4.95 -7.87 5.93
CA SER A 53 -4.48 -9.17 5.49
C SER A 53 -4.12 -9.14 4.00
N VAL A 54 -3.48 -10.21 3.55
CA VAL A 54 -3.20 -10.41 2.12
C VAL A 54 -4.21 -11.37 1.51
N GLU A 55 -4.33 -11.33 0.19
CA GLU A 55 -5.09 -12.29 -0.59
C GLU A 55 -4.15 -13.23 -1.35
N LEU A 56 -4.45 -14.53 -1.42
CA LEU A 56 -3.70 -15.47 -2.24
C LEU A 56 -4.08 -15.26 -3.71
N VAL A 57 -3.12 -14.89 -4.56
CA VAL A 57 -3.39 -14.57 -5.97
C VAL A 57 -2.97 -15.70 -6.90
N ALA A 58 -1.86 -16.38 -6.61
CA ALA A 58 -1.45 -17.53 -7.38
C ALA A 58 -0.73 -18.56 -6.49
N PRO A 59 -1.18 -19.83 -6.46
CA PRO A 59 -0.36 -20.89 -5.90
C PRO A 59 0.86 -21.09 -6.80
N LEU A 60 2.06 -20.99 -6.22
CA LEU A 60 3.27 -21.43 -6.90
C LEU A 60 3.19 -22.95 -6.97
N ALA A 61 3.06 -23.50 -8.17
CA ALA A 61 2.72 -24.90 -8.42
C ALA A 61 3.56 -25.88 -7.59
N SER A 62 2.97 -26.45 -6.54
CA SER A 62 3.53 -27.55 -5.75
C SER A 62 2.42 -28.58 -5.54
N ARG A 63 2.24 -29.44 -6.54
CA ARG A 63 1.06 -30.31 -6.70
C ARG A 63 1.04 -31.55 -5.77
N ARG A 64 1.78 -31.58 -4.65
CA ARG A 64 1.83 -32.76 -3.77
C ARG A 64 1.91 -32.38 -2.30
N GLN A 65 0.90 -32.77 -1.52
CA GLN A 65 0.82 -32.91 -0.03
C GLN A 65 0.57 -31.68 0.87
N GLY A 66 -0.66 -31.16 0.99
CA GLY A 66 -1.13 -30.53 2.24
C GLY A 66 -0.48 -29.22 2.73
N GLY A 67 0.08 -28.40 1.84
CA GLY A 67 0.50 -27.04 2.19
C GLY A 67 0.56 -26.11 0.98
N VAL A 68 0.47 -24.81 1.22
CA VAL A 68 0.48 -23.75 0.20
C VAL A 68 1.89 -23.17 0.08
N THR A 69 2.39 -23.10 -1.14
CA THR A 69 3.44 -22.17 -1.57
C THR A 69 2.79 -21.22 -2.54
N GLY A 70 3.13 -19.94 -2.50
CA GLY A 70 2.31 -18.98 -3.22
C GLY A 70 2.84 -17.57 -3.28
N GLU A 71 2.22 -16.87 -4.22
CA GLU A 71 2.27 -15.44 -4.36
C GLU A 71 1.00 -14.84 -3.75
N TYR A 72 1.20 -14.00 -2.75
CA TYR A 72 0.15 -13.29 -2.03
C TYR A 72 0.24 -11.82 -2.37
N LEU A 73 -0.90 -11.16 -2.50
CA LEU A 73 -0.99 -9.76 -2.83
C LEU A 73 -1.59 -9.00 -1.66
N ALA A 74 -0.86 -8.01 -1.17
CA ALA A 74 -1.35 -7.07 -0.19
C ALA A 74 -1.79 -5.79 -0.91
N LYS A 75 -3.03 -5.41 -0.64
CA LYS A 75 -3.64 -4.17 -1.09
C LYS A 75 -3.61 -3.18 0.07
N ILE A 76 -2.90 -2.07 -0.08
CA ILE A 76 -2.73 -1.09 0.98
C ILE A 76 -3.12 0.28 0.43
N SER A 77 -4.14 0.89 1.02
CA SER A 77 -4.62 2.21 0.65
C SER A 77 -4.57 3.15 1.84
N THR A 78 -4.19 4.39 1.57
CA THR A 78 -4.30 5.48 2.53
C THR A 78 -4.49 6.80 1.79
N LYS A 79 -5.19 7.73 2.44
CA LYS A 79 -5.37 9.11 2.00
C LYS A 79 -4.38 10.06 2.67
N GLU A 80 -3.59 9.56 3.62
CA GLU A 80 -2.57 10.35 4.31
C GLU A 80 -1.32 10.46 3.45
N VAL A 81 -0.99 11.68 3.02
CA VAL A 81 0.21 12.00 2.24
C VAL A 81 1.42 12.02 3.16
N GLY A 82 2.48 11.31 2.79
CA GLY A 82 3.72 11.24 3.57
C GLY A 82 4.50 9.96 3.35
N SER A 83 5.47 9.72 4.22
CA SER A 83 6.28 8.49 4.22
C SER A 83 5.95 7.69 5.47
N TRP A 84 5.41 6.49 5.29
CA TRP A 84 4.82 5.68 6.36
C TRP A 84 5.53 4.35 6.52
N VAL A 85 5.62 3.88 7.77
CA VAL A 85 6.23 2.58 8.08
C VAL A 85 5.20 1.49 7.85
N LEU A 86 5.57 0.50 7.03
CA LEU A 86 4.76 -0.66 6.72
C LEU A 86 5.47 -1.94 7.17
N GLU A 87 4.79 -2.73 7.99
CA GLU A 87 5.25 -4.02 8.47
C GLU A 87 4.45 -5.15 7.86
N PHE A 88 5.14 -6.20 7.42
CA PHE A 88 4.53 -7.50 7.12
C PHE A 88 4.86 -8.51 8.21
N ILE A 89 3.84 -9.25 8.62
CA ILE A 89 3.87 -10.23 9.72
C ILE A 89 3.34 -11.56 9.18
N VAL A 90 4.05 -12.65 9.48
CA VAL A 90 3.69 -14.01 9.09
C VAL A 90 3.62 -14.88 10.32
N ASP A 91 2.47 -15.46 10.60
CA ASP A 91 2.22 -16.30 11.77
C ASP A 91 2.65 -15.61 13.09
N GLY A 92 2.43 -14.30 13.18
CA GLY A 92 2.82 -13.46 14.33
C GLY A 92 4.28 -13.01 14.35
N VAL A 93 5.10 -13.41 13.37
CA VAL A 93 6.52 -13.03 13.27
C VAL A 93 6.74 -12.06 12.12
N GLN A 94 7.40 -10.93 12.39
CA GLN A 94 7.75 -9.96 11.36
C GLN A 94 8.65 -10.58 10.28
N LEU A 95 8.37 -10.26 9.00
CA LEU A 95 9.23 -10.66 7.89
C LEU A 95 10.63 -10.06 8.02
N ARG A 96 11.65 -10.81 7.61
CA ARG A 96 13.07 -10.42 7.77
C ARG A 96 13.42 -9.09 7.08
N ASN A 97 12.84 -8.85 5.91
CA ASN A 97 13.05 -7.64 5.12
C ASN A 97 12.11 -6.50 5.55
N SER A 98 11.08 -6.75 6.35
CA SER A 98 10.19 -5.75 6.96
C SER A 98 10.86 -5.11 8.20
N PRO A 99 10.59 -3.83 8.53
CA PRO A 99 9.63 -2.91 7.90
C PRO A 99 10.13 -2.30 6.59
N PHE A 100 9.20 -1.67 5.86
CA PHE A 100 9.42 -0.88 4.65
C PHE A 100 8.87 0.53 4.81
N VAL A 101 9.27 1.43 3.89
CA VAL A 101 8.68 2.76 3.76
C VAL A 101 7.72 2.76 2.56
N LEU A 102 6.46 3.09 2.81
CA LEU A 102 5.46 3.42 1.79
C LEU A 102 5.41 4.94 1.64
N ARG A 103 5.74 5.45 0.46
CA ARG A 103 5.60 6.89 0.17
C ARG A 103 4.30 7.16 -0.56
N VAL A 104 3.51 8.07 -0.01
CA VAL A 104 2.22 8.50 -0.56
C VAL A 104 2.37 9.94 -0.98
N THR A 105 2.27 10.20 -2.29
CA THR A 105 2.31 11.56 -2.84
C THR A 105 0.89 12.13 -2.97
N PRO A 106 0.70 13.46 -2.96
CA PRO A 106 -0.60 14.07 -3.26
C PRO A 106 -1.16 13.55 -4.59
N ALA A 107 -2.50 13.46 -4.70
CA ALA A 107 -3.12 13.09 -5.96
C ALA A 107 -2.81 14.13 -7.06
N VAL A 108 -2.55 13.64 -8.27
CA VAL A 108 -2.27 14.51 -9.42
C VAL A 108 -3.61 15.03 -9.94
N CYS A 109 -3.81 16.34 -9.79
CA CYS A 109 -4.92 17.06 -10.37
C CYS A 109 -4.49 17.77 -11.64
N ASP A 110 -5.45 18.06 -12.51
CA ASP A 110 -5.20 18.89 -13.69
C ASP A 110 -4.85 20.31 -13.24
N SER A 111 -3.56 20.63 -13.30
CA SER A 111 -3.02 21.92 -12.89
C SER A 111 -3.48 23.06 -13.79
N GLU A 112 -3.87 22.78 -15.03
CA GLU A 112 -4.39 23.81 -15.95
C GLU A 112 -5.76 24.34 -15.50
N GLN A 113 -6.46 23.58 -14.64
CA GLN A 113 -7.77 23.94 -14.10
C GLN A 113 -7.73 24.52 -12.68
N ARG A 114 -6.55 24.86 -12.15
CA ARG A 114 -6.39 25.39 -10.78
C ARG A 114 -6.99 24.47 -9.71
N ARG A 115 -6.90 23.16 -9.93
CA ARG A 115 -7.37 22.14 -9.00
C ARG A 115 -6.22 21.58 -8.18
N THR A 116 -6.46 21.40 -6.88
CA THR A 116 -5.56 20.76 -5.93
C THR A 116 -6.27 19.62 -5.21
N PRO A 117 -5.58 18.54 -4.85
CA PRO A 117 -6.19 17.44 -4.12
C PRO A 117 -6.56 17.88 -2.70
N ASP A 118 -7.78 17.56 -2.28
CA ASP A 118 -8.19 17.69 -0.89
C ASP A 118 -7.59 16.57 -0.02
N LYS A 119 -7.94 16.56 1.28
CA LYS A 119 -7.53 15.49 2.21
C LYS A 119 -7.98 14.08 1.80
N ASN A 120 -8.92 13.95 0.87
CA ASN A 120 -9.39 12.66 0.35
C ASN A 120 -8.71 12.25 -0.96
N GLY A 121 -7.88 13.11 -1.55
CA GLY A 121 -7.34 12.94 -2.91
C GLY A 121 -8.33 13.36 -4.00
N THR A 122 -9.42 14.05 -3.67
CA THR A 122 -10.37 14.59 -4.65
C THR A 122 -9.87 15.93 -5.17
N CYS A 123 -9.86 16.12 -6.48
CA CYS A 123 -9.45 17.38 -7.09
C CYS A 123 -10.51 18.46 -6.92
N VAL A 124 -10.25 19.40 -6.00
CA VAL A 124 -11.10 20.57 -5.73
C VAL A 124 -10.39 21.83 -6.20
N CYS A 125 -11.12 22.94 -6.35
CA CYS A 125 -10.49 24.23 -6.62
C CYS A 125 -9.52 24.60 -5.49
N ASP A 126 -8.41 25.26 -5.84
CA ASP A 126 -7.47 25.77 -4.84
C ASP A 126 -8.13 26.83 -3.94
N ASN A 127 -7.41 27.24 -2.88
CA ASN A 127 -7.96 28.13 -1.83
C ASN A 127 -8.39 29.52 -2.33
N ASP A 128 -7.95 29.95 -3.51
CA ASP A 128 -8.24 31.27 -4.07
C ASP A 128 -9.41 31.24 -5.07
N HIS A 129 -10.03 30.06 -5.27
CA HIS A 129 -11.06 29.84 -6.30
C HIS A 129 -12.30 29.15 -5.72
N PHE A 130 -13.47 29.45 -6.29
CA PHE A 130 -14.71 28.72 -6.04
C PHE A 130 -15.17 27.96 -7.27
N GLU A 131 -15.93 26.89 -7.06
CA GLU A 131 -16.46 26.06 -8.15
C GLU A 131 -17.79 26.64 -8.65
N LEU A 132 -17.85 26.96 -9.95
CA LEU A 132 -19.07 27.35 -10.65
C LEU A 132 -19.16 26.59 -11.97
N PHE A 133 -20.19 25.78 -12.14
CA PHE A 133 -20.39 24.92 -13.32
C PHE A 133 -19.18 24.03 -13.66
N GLY A 134 -18.43 23.56 -12.65
CA GLY A 134 -17.24 22.72 -12.82
C GLY A 134 -15.95 23.49 -13.14
N LEU A 135 -16.02 24.82 -13.21
CA LEU A 135 -14.87 25.70 -13.41
C LEU A 135 -14.43 26.33 -12.08
N CYS A 136 -13.12 26.46 -11.90
CA CYS A 136 -12.55 27.20 -10.78
C CYS A 136 -12.42 28.68 -11.14
N ILE A 137 -13.25 29.51 -10.51
CA ILE A 137 -13.31 30.96 -10.75
C ILE A 137 -12.63 31.68 -9.57
N GLY A 138 -11.75 32.62 -9.88
CA GLY A 138 -11.02 33.39 -8.86
C GLY A 138 -11.98 34.27 -8.07
N ASN A 139 -11.75 34.34 -6.76
CA ASN A 139 -12.43 35.29 -5.88
C ASN A 139 -12.11 36.75 -6.21
#